data_AF-A0A318QIR2-F1
#
_entry.id   AF-A0A318QIR2-F1
#
_cell.length_a   1.000
_cell.length_b   1.000
_cell.length_c   1.000
_cell.angle_alpha   90.00
_cell.angle_beta   90.00
_cell.angle_gamma   90.00
#
_symmetry.space_group_name_H-M   'P 1'
#
loop_
_entity.id
_entity.type
_entity.pdbx_description
1 polymer ?
#
loop_
_entity_poly.entity_id
_entity_poly.type
_entity_poly.pdbx_seq_one_letter_code
_entity_poly.pdbx_strand_id
1 'polypeptide(L)'
;MTYSADDFLAAFQRHLPTGPIWSRDPGSNQAAAMRCLMPTLARLAQRDANLLIDAFPATTVELLPEWQASLGLPDACAGTDPTIEQQRAQVVARLTDGGGASTAYFIEFAANLGYDITITEFAPARADFLCADEPVYDPFWAYMWRVNAPAVTVDYFSADVSFADEPLAEWGNAVLECEIQSRKPARTTVFFAYG
;
A
#
# COMPACT_ATOMS: atom_id res chain seq x y z
N MET A 1 -19.05 8.87 10.69
CA MET A 1 -20.38 9.03 11.33
C MET A 1 -21.21 7.83 10.91
N THR A 2 -21.63 6.98 11.84
CA THR A 2 -22.32 5.72 11.53
C THR A 2 -23.81 5.88 11.87
N TYR A 3 -24.68 5.60 10.89
CA TYR A 3 -26.13 5.67 11.05
C TYR A 3 -26.72 4.27 11.03
N SER A 4 -27.60 3.97 11.99
CA SER A 4 -28.26 2.66 12.06
C SER A 4 -29.46 2.58 11.11
N ALA A 5 -29.94 1.37 10.82
CA ALA A 5 -31.15 1.17 10.04
C ALA A 5 -32.39 1.82 10.69
N ASP A 6 -32.44 1.88 12.02
CA ASP A 6 -33.54 2.54 12.74
C ASP A 6 -33.47 4.06 12.62
N ASP A 7 -32.28 4.65 12.54
CA ASP A 7 -32.11 6.09 12.28
C ASP A 7 -32.66 6.46 10.90
N PHE A 8 -32.37 5.63 9.89
CA PHE A 8 -32.94 5.80 8.54
C PHE A 8 -34.45 5.61 8.53
N LEU A 9 -35.00 4.64 9.28
CA LEU A 9 -36.43 4.44 9.39
C LEU A 9 -37.11 5.67 10.02
N ALA A 10 -36.53 6.18 11.10
CA ALA A 10 -37.03 7.37 11.79
C ALA A 10 -36.98 8.61 10.87
N ALA A 11 -35.90 8.79 10.10
CA ALA A 11 -35.79 9.85 9.12
C ALA A 11 -36.87 9.72 8.03
N PHE A 12 -37.05 8.52 7.47
CA PHE A 12 -38.09 8.24 6.48
C PHE A 12 -39.48 8.61 6.99
N GLN A 13 -39.85 8.18 8.20
CA GLN A 13 -41.15 8.47 8.81
C GLN A 13 -41.39 9.98 9.04
N ARG A 14 -40.33 10.74 9.33
CA ARG A 14 -40.41 12.21 9.44
C ARG A 14 -40.66 12.88 8.09
N HIS A 15 -40.13 12.32 7.00
CA HIS A 15 -40.28 12.85 5.64
C HIS A 15 -41.55 12.39 4.92
N LEU A 16 -42.38 11.55 5.54
CA LEU A 16 -43.69 11.21 4.99
C LEU A 16 -44.60 12.45 4.92
N PRO A 17 -45.40 12.60 3.84
CA PRO A 17 -46.42 13.64 3.77
C PRO A 17 -47.42 13.52 4.92
N THR A 18 -48.19 14.59 5.16
CA THR A 18 -49.27 14.58 6.15
C THR A 18 -50.51 13.90 5.58
N GLY A 19 -51.27 13.17 6.41
CA GLY A 19 -52.56 12.59 6.05
C GLY A 19 -52.78 11.18 6.59
N PRO A 20 -54.01 10.63 6.49
CA PRO A 20 -54.39 9.35 7.08
C PRO A 20 -53.74 8.13 6.40
N ILE A 21 -53.30 8.26 5.16
CA ILE A 21 -52.57 7.21 4.42
C ILE A 21 -51.14 7.05 4.97
N TRP A 22 -50.55 8.13 5.52
CA TRP A 22 -49.15 8.21 5.92
C TRP A 22 -48.99 8.00 7.43
N SER A 23 -49.20 6.75 7.86
CA SER A 23 -49.08 6.40 9.28
C SER A 23 -47.63 6.50 9.77
N ARG A 24 -47.43 7.10 10.94
CA ARG A 24 -46.15 7.12 11.67
C ARG A 24 -46.07 6.04 12.76
N ASP A 25 -47.08 5.17 12.84
CA ASP A 25 -47.08 4.03 13.74
C ASP A 25 -45.94 3.06 13.37
N PRO A 26 -45.00 2.76 14.29
CA PRO A 26 -43.93 1.79 14.07
C PRO A 26 -44.42 0.37 13.73
N GLY A 27 -45.66 0.03 14.09
CA GLY A 27 -46.33 -1.24 13.80
C GLY A 27 -47.09 -1.29 12.48
N SER A 28 -47.13 -0.19 11.70
CA SER A 28 -47.83 -0.15 10.42
C SER A 28 -47.16 -1.03 9.36
N ASN A 29 -47.95 -1.56 8.41
CA ASN A 29 -47.42 -2.31 7.26
C ASN A 29 -46.41 -1.50 6.43
N GLN A 30 -46.62 -0.18 6.34
CA GLN A 30 -45.68 0.72 5.67
C GLN A 30 -44.33 0.78 6.40
N ALA A 31 -44.34 0.94 7.73
CA ALA A 31 -43.11 0.93 8.52
C ALA A 31 -42.41 -0.43 8.45
N ALA A 32 -43.16 -1.54 8.47
CA ALA A 32 -42.62 -2.88 8.33
C ALA A 32 -41.94 -3.09 6.97
N ALA A 33 -42.59 -2.71 5.87
CA ALA A 33 -42.02 -2.80 4.53
C ALA A 33 -40.74 -1.97 4.38
N MET A 34 -40.74 -0.75 4.93
CA MET A 34 -39.59 0.15 4.86
C MET A 34 -38.44 -0.31 5.74
N ARG A 35 -38.71 -0.88 6.92
CA ARG A 35 -37.69 -1.45 7.80
C ARG A 35 -36.87 -2.54 7.10
N CYS A 36 -37.44 -3.28 6.16
CA CYS A 36 -36.69 -4.24 5.34
C CYS A 36 -35.68 -3.57 4.39
N LEU A 37 -35.92 -2.33 3.96
CA LEU A 37 -35.05 -1.59 3.03
C LEU A 37 -33.98 -0.76 3.76
N MET A 38 -34.25 -0.29 4.97
CA MET A 38 -33.33 0.60 5.70
C MET A 38 -31.93 0.04 5.94
N PRO A 39 -31.72 -1.28 6.17
CA PRO A 39 -30.37 -1.85 6.27
C PRO A 39 -29.51 -1.61 5.02
N THR A 40 -30.12 -1.51 3.83
CA THR A 40 -29.40 -1.18 2.60
C THR A 40 -28.89 0.25 2.63
N LEU A 41 -29.72 1.21 3.08
CA LEU A 41 -29.30 2.61 3.23
C LEU A 41 -28.20 2.76 4.29
N ALA A 42 -28.31 2.02 5.40
CA ALA A 42 -27.25 1.99 6.42
C ALA A 42 -25.92 1.49 5.87
N ARG A 43 -25.95 0.43 5.03
CA ARG A 43 -24.74 -0.09 4.36
C ARG A 43 -24.16 0.90 3.36
N LEU A 44 -25.00 1.58 2.58
CA LEU A 44 -24.56 2.61 1.63
C LEU A 44 -23.91 3.79 2.35
N ALA A 45 -24.55 4.32 3.39
CA ALA A 45 -23.99 5.40 4.19
C ALA A 45 -22.66 5.02 4.86
N GLN A 46 -22.52 3.75 5.28
CA GLN A 46 -21.24 3.25 5.79
C GLN A 46 -20.17 3.20 4.71
N ARG A 47 -20.50 2.73 3.50
CA ARG A 47 -19.57 2.74 2.34
C ARG A 47 -19.18 4.17 1.96
N ASP A 48 -20.13 5.09 1.91
CA ASP A 48 -19.86 6.52 1.63
C ASP A 48 -18.90 7.11 2.68
N ALA A 49 -19.06 6.75 3.95
CA ALA A 49 -18.13 7.18 5.00
C ALA A 49 -16.75 6.54 4.86
N ASN A 50 -16.67 5.29 4.39
CA ASN A 50 -15.40 4.61 4.13
C ASN A 50 -14.61 5.26 2.99
N LEU A 51 -15.25 5.94 2.03
CA LEU A 51 -14.54 6.70 0.99
C LEU A 51 -13.59 7.76 1.56
N LEU A 52 -13.89 8.31 2.74
CA LEU A 52 -12.99 9.24 3.44
C LEU A 52 -11.72 8.56 3.97
N ILE A 53 -11.82 7.28 4.31
CA ILE A 53 -10.68 6.44 4.71
C ILE A 53 -9.88 6.04 3.47
N ASP A 54 -10.58 5.69 2.39
CA ASP A 54 -9.96 5.30 1.12
C ASP A 54 -9.31 6.47 0.37
N ALA A 55 -9.66 7.70 0.74
CA ALA A 55 -8.92 8.88 0.30
C ALA A 55 -7.46 8.90 0.78
N PHE A 56 -7.09 8.10 1.78
CA PHE A 56 -5.70 7.91 2.18
C PHE A 56 -5.14 6.63 1.54
N PRO A 57 -4.05 6.72 0.77
CA PRO A 57 -3.53 5.59 -0.03
C PRO A 57 -3.03 4.42 0.82
N ALA A 58 -2.58 4.68 2.05
CA ALA A 58 -2.13 3.63 2.96
C ALA A 58 -3.26 2.74 3.49
N THR A 59 -4.52 3.19 3.43
CA THR A 59 -5.68 2.48 3.97
C THR A 59 -6.74 2.15 2.93
N THR A 60 -6.50 2.47 1.66
CA THR A 60 -7.50 2.38 0.60
C THR A 60 -7.87 0.95 0.23
N VAL A 61 -9.16 0.61 0.21
CA VAL A 61 -9.65 -0.66 -0.34
C VAL A 61 -10.36 -0.44 -1.67
N GLU A 62 -11.40 0.39 -1.68
CA GLU A 62 -12.30 0.55 -2.82
C GLU A 62 -11.67 1.43 -3.90
N LEU A 63 -10.91 2.47 -3.49
CA LEU A 63 -10.23 3.40 -4.40
C LEU A 63 -8.82 2.95 -4.82
N LEU A 64 -8.42 1.72 -4.48
CA LEU A 64 -7.10 1.21 -4.83
C LEU A 64 -6.83 1.22 -6.36
N PRO A 65 -7.78 0.81 -7.23
CA PRO A 65 -7.58 0.87 -8.68
C PRO A 65 -7.36 2.29 -9.20
N GLU A 66 -8.05 3.28 -8.64
CA GLU A 66 -7.93 4.70 -9.01
C GLU A 66 -6.56 5.26 -8.61
N TRP A 67 -6.07 4.90 -7.41
CA TRP A 67 -4.72 5.24 -6.97
C TRP A 67 -3.65 4.63 -7.87
N GLN A 68 -3.80 3.34 -8.20
CA GLN A 68 -2.89 2.63 -9.10
C GLN A 68 -2.86 3.28 -10.48
N ALA A 69 -4.02 3.53 -11.08
CA ALA A 69 -4.13 4.17 -12.39
C ALA A 69 -3.48 5.57 -12.41
N SER A 70 -3.63 6.33 -11.32
CA SER A 70 -3.04 7.67 -11.18
C SER A 70 -1.50 7.64 -11.13
N LEU A 71 -0.92 6.52 -10.69
CA LEU A 71 0.53 6.31 -10.54
C LEU A 71 1.13 5.43 -11.65
N GLY A 72 0.32 4.97 -12.61
CA GLY A 72 0.77 4.08 -13.68
C GLY A 72 1.04 2.64 -13.24
N LEU A 73 0.41 2.20 -12.15
CA LEU A 73 0.45 0.83 -11.66
C LEU A 73 -0.75 0.02 -12.23
N PRO A 74 -0.64 -1.32 -12.35
CA PRO A 74 0.56 -2.12 -12.12
C PRO A 74 1.58 -1.95 -13.25
N ASP A 75 2.86 -1.83 -12.87
CA ASP A 75 3.97 -1.77 -13.82
C ASP A 75 4.71 -3.11 -13.89
N ALA A 76 5.79 -3.17 -14.67
CA ALA A 76 6.57 -4.42 -14.84
C ALA A 76 7.24 -4.90 -13.53
N CYS A 77 7.38 -4.03 -12.53
CA CYS A 77 8.00 -4.34 -11.25
C CYS A 77 6.97 -4.71 -10.16
N ALA A 78 5.67 -4.58 -10.42
CA ALA A 78 4.61 -4.77 -9.42
C ALA A 78 4.41 -6.21 -8.93
N GLY A 79 5.06 -7.21 -9.54
CA GLY A 79 4.92 -8.63 -9.19
C GLY A 79 3.74 -9.31 -9.91
N THR A 80 3.70 -10.65 -9.89
CA THR A 80 2.73 -11.41 -10.69
C THR A 80 1.36 -11.59 -10.06
N ASP A 81 1.17 -11.38 -8.76
CA ASP A 81 -0.13 -11.38 -8.07
C ASP A 81 0.05 -10.77 -6.65
N PRO A 82 0.32 -9.45 -6.55
CA PRO A 82 0.60 -8.82 -5.25
C PRO A 82 -0.63 -8.80 -4.35
N THR A 83 -0.43 -9.00 -3.05
CA THR A 83 -1.47 -8.78 -2.02
C THR A 83 -1.94 -7.32 -2.01
N ILE A 84 -3.13 -7.04 -1.46
CA ILE A 84 -3.65 -5.68 -1.32
C ILE A 84 -2.70 -4.80 -0.50
N GLU A 85 -2.05 -5.36 0.53
CA GLU A 85 -1.06 -4.64 1.33
C GLU A 85 0.17 -4.26 0.49
N GLN A 86 0.70 -5.17 -0.33
CA GLN A 86 1.81 -4.84 -1.23
C GLN A 86 1.40 -3.84 -2.30
N GLN A 87 0.17 -3.94 -2.83
CA GLN A 87 -0.37 -2.95 -3.77
C GLN A 87 -0.46 -1.56 -3.13
N ARG A 88 -0.91 -1.47 -1.88
CA ARG A 88 -0.91 -0.21 -1.10
C ARG A 88 0.50 0.30 -0.86
N ALA A 89 1.43 -0.57 -0.46
CA ALA A 89 2.83 -0.21 -0.26
C ALA A 89 3.46 0.34 -1.54
N GLN A 90 3.19 -0.27 -2.70
CA GLN A 90 3.60 0.24 -4.01
C GLN A 90 3.00 1.62 -4.29
N VAL A 91 1.70 1.82 -4.06
CA VAL A 91 1.04 3.12 -4.22
C VAL A 91 1.69 4.17 -3.32
N VAL A 92 1.89 3.87 -2.04
CA VAL A 92 2.49 4.78 -1.06
C VAL A 92 3.94 5.10 -1.43
N ALA A 93 4.74 4.09 -1.78
CA ALA A 93 6.13 4.26 -2.19
C ALA A 93 6.24 5.15 -3.43
N ARG A 94 5.36 4.98 -4.43
CA ARG A 94 5.34 5.80 -5.65
C ARG A 94 4.83 7.21 -5.40
N LEU A 95 3.83 7.37 -4.55
CA LEU A 95 3.27 8.69 -4.23
C LEU A 95 4.23 9.54 -3.39
N THR A 96 5.00 8.90 -2.51
CA THR A 96 5.99 9.56 -1.64
C THR A 96 7.39 9.61 -2.25
N ASP A 97 7.57 9.08 -3.47
CA ASP A 97 8.85 9.10 -4.18
C ASP A 97 9.25 10.55 -4.55
N GLY A 98 10.15 11.12 -3.75
CA GLY A 98 10.72 12.45 -4.01
C GLY A 98 11.80 12.46 -5.10
N GLY A 99 12.21 11.27 -5.58
CA GLY A 99 13.37 11.10 -6.43
C GLY A 99 14.70 11.35 -5.69
N GLY A 100 15.73 10.62 -6.08
CA GLY A 100 17.04 10.77 -5.44
C GLY A 100 18.07 9.77 -5.95
N ALA A 101 19.29 9.94 -5.48
CA ALA A 101 20.40 9.03 -5.76
C ALA A 101 21.31 8.82 -4.53
N SER A 102 20.84 9.19 -3.34
CA SER A 102 21.57 8.96 -2.09
C SER A 102 21.23 7.60 -1.49
N THR A 103 22.11 7.09 -0.63
CA THR A 103 21.86 5.87 0.14
C THR A 103 20.60 5.96 0.99
N ALA A 104 20.42 7.09 1.69
CA ALA A 104 19.23 7.34 2.51
C ALA A 104 17.92 7.26 1.70
N TYR A 105 17.92 7.81 0.49
CA TYR A 105 16.76 7.75 -0.40
C TYR A 105 16.38 6.31 -0.75
N PHE A 106 17.35 5.47 -1.16
CA PHE A 106 17.06 4.08 -1.53
C PHE A 106 16.61 3.24 -0.33
N ILE A 107 17.16 3.50 0.86
CA ILE A 107 16.74 2.83 2.10
C ILE A 107 15.30 3.21 2.44
N GLU A 108 14.96 4.50 2.41
CA GLU A 108 13.59 4.98 2.67
C GLU A 108 12.58 4.45 1.65
N PHE A 109 12.97 4.46 0.37
CA PHE A 109 12.13 3.94 -0.71
C PHE A 109 11.86 2.43 -0.55
N ALA A 110 12.88 1.64 -0.22
CA ALA A 110 12.72 0.22 0.07
C ALA A 110 11.86 -0.04 1.32
N ALA A 111 12.01 0.79 2.36
CA ALA A 111 11.19 0.71 3.57
C ALA A 111 9.71 0.97 3.27
N ASN A 112 9.39 1.92 2.39
CA ASN A 112 8.01 2.19 1.95
C ASN A 112 7.40 1.02 1.15
N LEU A 113 8.23 0.20 0.51
CA LEU A 113 7.81 -1.04 -0.14
C LEU A 113 7.70 -2.24 0.83
N GLY A 114 8.07 -2.07 2.10
CA GLY A 114 8.05 -3.13 3.11
C GLY A 114 9.38 -3.87 3.29
N TYR A 115 10.47 -3.42 2.65
CA TYR A 115 11.79 -4.06 2.74
C TYR A 115 12.73 -3.28 3.67
N ASP A 116 13.31 -3.97 4.66
CA ASP A 116 14.41 -3.45 5.45
C ASP A 116 15.74 -3.78 4.76
N ILE A 117 16.49 -2.75 4.34
CA ILE A 117 17.74 -2.91 3.61
C ILE A 117 18.84 -2.03 4.18
N THR A 118 20.08 -2.42 3.93
CA THR A 118 21.25 -1.53 4.09
C THR A 118 22.02 -1.44 2.79
N ILE A 119 22.75 -0.34 2.61
CA ILE A 119 23.56 -0.11 1.41
C ILE A 119 25.03 -0.02 1.79
N THR A 120 25.86 -0.76 1.07
CA THR A 120 27.32 -0.68 1.14
C THR A 120 27.83 0.01 -0.12
N GLU A 121 28.49 1.16 0.06
CA GLU A 121 29.21 1.85 -1.01
C GLU A 121 30.68 1.41 -1.01
N PHE A 122 31.28 1.33 -2.19
CA PHE A 122 32.69 0.98 -2.34
C PHE A 122 33.50 2.20 -2.78
N ALA A 123 34.71 2.31 -2.24
CA ALA A 123 35.65 3.36 -2.61
C ALA A 123 36.91 2.72 -3.21
N PRO A 124 37.49 3.33 -4.26
CA PRO A 124 38.72 2.82 -4.85
C PRO A 124 39.90 3.05 -3.90
N ALA A 125 40.89 2.18 -4.01
CA ALA A 125 42.08 2.29 -3.18
C ALA A 125 42.85 3.59 -3.48
N ARG A 126 43.14 4.37 -2.44
CA ARG A 126 43.90 5.62 -2.55
C ARG A 126 45.08 5.58 -1.57
N ALA A 127 46.25 5.97 -2.08
CA ALA A 127 47.41 6.23 -1.23
C ALA A 127 47.03 7.25 -0.15
N ASP A 128 47.55 7.04 1.06
CA ASP A 128 47.28 7.84 2.28
C ASP A 128 45.87 7.73 2.89
N PHE A 129 44.94 6.98 2.27
CA PHE A 129 43.59 6.74 2.82
C PHE A 129 43.34 5.28 3.22
N LEU A 130 44.04 4.32 2.62
CA LEU A 130 43.85 2.90 2.92
C LEU A 130 44.54 2.48 4.22
N CYS A 131 43.84 1.69 5.04
CA CYS A 131 44.42 1.04 6.21
C CYS A 131 44.91 -0.39 5.86
N ALA A 132 45.82 -0.93 6.68
CA ALA A 132 46.20 -2.34 6.59
C ALA A 132 44.97 -3.23 6.83
N ASP A 133 44.90 -4.36 6.10
CA ASP A 133 43.76 -5.30 6.06
C ASP A 133 42.45 -4.78 5.43
N GLU A 134 42.44 -3.57 4.86
CA GLU A 134 41.31 -3.13 4.02
C GLU A 134 41.38 -3.74 2.60
N PRO A 135 40.22 -4.10 2.02
CA PRO A 135 40.16 -4.61 0.66
C PRO A 135 40.61 -3.54 -0.36
N VAL A 136 41.51 -3.94 -1.26
CA VAL A 136 42.01 -3.07 -2.33
C VAL A 136 41.06 -3.14 -3.53
N TYR A 137 40.31 -2.07 -3.75
CA TYR A 137 39.36 -1.96 -4.85
C TYR A 137 39.92 -1.15 -6.03
N ASP A 138 39.62 -1.61 -7.24
CA ASP A 138 39.89 -0.90 -8.50
C ASP A 138 39.04 0.39 -8.62
N PRO A 139 39.50 1.44 -9.34
CA PRO A 139 38.71 2.64 -9.65
C PRO A 139 37.26 2.41 -10.10
N PHE A 140 36.96 1.29 -10.75
CA PHE A 140 35.61 0.95 -11.20
C PHE A 140 34.62 0.74 -10.03
N TRP A 141 35.08 0.30 -8.86
CA TRP A 141 34.24 0.07 -7.68
C TRP A 141 33.59 1.36 -7.16
N ALA A 142 34.11 2.54 -7.51
CA ALA A 142 33.48 3.83 -7.20
C ALA A 142 32.07 3.99 -7.81
N TYR A 143 31.74 3.20 -8.84
CA TYR A 143 30.44 3.19 -9.51
C TYR A 143 29.58 1.98 -9.11
N MET A 144 30.03 1.23 -8.11
CA MET A 144 29.37 0.02 -7.64
C MET A 144 28.88 0.22 -6.21
N TRP A 145 27.71 -0.33 -5.93
CA TRP A 145 27.13 -0.34 -4.61
C TRP A 145 26.33 -1.62 -4.41
N ARG A 146 26.21 -2.04 -3.15
CA ARG A 146 25.55 -3.30 -2.80
C ARG A 146 24.38 -3.01 -1.89
N VAL A 147 23.22 -3.54 -2.27
CA VAL A 147 22.03 -3.63 -1.43
C VAL A 147 22.12 -4.91 -0.64
N ASN A 148 22.13 -4.82 0.69
CA ASN A 148 22.01 -5.96 1.57
C ASN A 148 20.55 -6.04 2.02
N ALA A 149 19.88 -7.13 1.67
CA ALA A 149 18.51 -7.43 2.04
C ALA A 149 18.45 -8.77 2.79
N PRO A 150 17.42 -9.00 3.62
CA PRO A 150 17.20 -10.28 4.27
C PRO A 150 17.18 -11.43 3.26
N ALA A 151 17.74 -12.57 3.66
CA ALA A 151 17.78 -13.78 2.83
C ALA A 151 16.41 -14.17 2.26
N VAL A 152 15.36 -13.96 3.06
CA VAL A 152 13.96 -14.11 2.64
C VAL A 152 13.13 -13.06 3.37
N THR A 153 12.53 -12.13 2.62
CA THR A 153 11.43 -11.30 3.13
C THR A 153 10.16 -12.15 3.07
N VAL A 154 9.53 -12.38 4.22
CA VAL A 154 8.30 -13.17 4.32
C VAL A 154 7.17 -12.26 4.75
N ASP A 155 6.21 -12.06 3.86
CA ASP A 155 4.95 -11.40 4.19
C ASP A 155 3.94 -12.46 4.58
N TYR A 156 3.39 -12.37 5.79
CA TYR A 156 2.41 -13.33 6.31
C TYR A 156 1.00 -12.81 6.16
N PHE A 157 0.08 -13.71 5.84
CA PHE A 157 -1.35 -13.43 5.91
C PHE A 157 -1.76 -13.08 7.35
N SER A 158 -2.48 -11.98 7.51
CA SER A 158 -2.94 -11.50 8.81
C SER A 158 -4.46 -11.34 8.85
N ALA A 159 -5.06 -11.82 9.93
CA ALA A 159 -6.50 -11.67 10.16
C ALA A 159 -6.86 -10.18 10.27
N ASP A 160 -8.02 -9.82 9.71
CA ASP A 160 -8.55 -8.45 9.61
C ASP A 160 -7.79 -7.48 8.68
N VAL A 161 -6.70 -7.93 8.05
CA VAL A 161 -5.92 -7.12 7.09
C VAL A 161 -5.92 -7.76 5.70
N SER A 162 -5.62 -9.05 5.62
CA SER A 162 -5.54 -9.79 4.37
C SER A 162 -6.92 -10.18 3.83
N PHE A 163 -7.00 -10.33 2.50
CA PHE A 163 -8.24 -10.58 1.77
C PHE A 163 -8.36 -12.05 1.34
N ALA A 164 -9.59 -12.46 1.01
CA ALA A 164 -9.81 -13.78 0.41
C ALA A 164 -9.03 -13.91 -0.90
N ASP A 165 -8.53 -15.11 -1.17
CA ASP A 165 -7.68 -15.47 -2.32
C ASP A 165 -6.23 -14.92 -2.30
N GLU A 166 -5.80 -14.28 -1.22
CA GLU A 166 -4.37 -13.97 -1.00
C GLU A 166 -3.57 -15.19 -0.49
N PRO A 167 -2.28 -15.31 -0.83
CA PRO A 167 -1.42 -16.36 -0.31
C PRO A 167 -1.21 -16.24 1.21
N LEU A 168 -1.07 -17.38 1.90
CA LEU A 168 -0.83 -17.41 3.35
C LEU A 168 0.56 -16.87 3.75
N ALA A 169 1.49 -16.94 2.81
CA ALA A 169 2.79 -16.30 2.89
C ALA A 169 3.31 -16.05 1.47
N GLU A 170 4.00 -14.94 1.27
CA GLU A 170 4.76 -14.65 0.06
C GLU A 170 6.25 -14.52 0.38
N TRP A 171 7.08 -14.89 -0.59
CA TRP A 171 8.53 -14.90 -0.46
C TRP A 171 9.17 -14.19 -1.65
N GLY A 172 10.15 -13.35 -1.36
CA GLY A 172 11.12 -12.91 -2.37
C GLY A 172 11.41 -11.42 -2.37
N ASN A 173 12.44 -11.07 -3.14
CA ASN A 173 12.95 -9.70 -3.28
C ASN A 173 12.86 -9.20 -4.73
N ALA A 174 12.03 -9.85 -5.57
CA ALA A 174 11.96 -9.53 -7.00
C ALA A 174 11.44 -8.11 -7.28
N VAL A 175 10.43 -7.66 -6.52
CA VAL A 175 9.92 -6.28 -6.58
C VAL A 175 11.02 -5.30 -6.20
N LEU A 176 11.68 -5.52 -5.05
CA LEU A 176 12.81 -4.71 -4.59
C LEU A 176 13.93 -4.61 -5.65
N GLU A 177 14.34 -5.74 -6.22
CA GLU A 177 15.38 -5.79 -7.25
C GLU A 177 14.99 -4.97 -8.48
N CYS A 178 13.78 -5.16 -9.00
CA CYS A 178 13.28 -4.48 -10.18
C CYS A 178 13.17 -2.96 -9.96
N GLU A 179 12.59 -2.56 -8.82
CA GLU A 179 12.39 -1.18 -8.45
C GLU A 179 13.73 -0.43 -8.29
N ILE A 180 14.70 -1.03 -7.60
CA ILE A 180 16.03 -0.45 -7.44
C ILE A 180 16.77 -0.40 -8.79
N GLN A 181 16.70 -1.45 -9.60
CA GLN A 181 17.35 -1.45 -10.91
C GLN A 181 16.77 -0.40 -11.86
N SER A 182 15.47 -0.13 -11.78
CA SER A 182 14.82 0.89 -12.61
C SER A 182 15.25 2.32 -12.23
N ARG A 183 15.58 2.55 -10.95
CA ARG A 183 15.92 3.88 -10.39
C ARG A 183 17.39 4.16 -10.22
N LYS A 184 18.24 3.13 -10.27
CA LYS A 184 19.69 3.31 -10.10
C LYS A 184 20.22 4.34 -11.12
N PRO A 185 21.17 5.20 -10.74
CA PRO A 185 21.81 6.09 -11.70
C PRO A 185 22.38 5.30 -12.88
N ALA A 186 22.21 5.83 -14.11
CA ALA A 186 22.52 5.10 -15.34
C ALA A 186 23.96 4.55 -15.40
N ARG A 187 24.92 5.27 -14.81
CA ARG A 187 26.34 4.90 -14.77
C ARG A 187 26.76 4.26 -13.45
N THR A 188 25.85 3.52 -12.81
CA THR A 188 26.15 2.71 -11.62
C THR A 188 25.68 1.27 -11.81
N THR A 189 26.36 0.35 -11.13
CA THR A 189 25.98 -1.07 -11.07
C THR A 189 25.63 -1.43 -9.63
N VAL A 190 24.45 -2.01 -9.44
CA VAL A 190 23.97 -2.46 -8.13
C VAL A 190 24.13 -3.98 -8.02
N PHE A 191 24.56 -4.44 -6.86
CA PHE A 191 24.56 -5.86 -6.49
C PHE A 191 23.60 -6.10 -5.35
N PHE A 192 22.93 -7.25 -5.36
CA PHE A 192 22.06 -7.68 -4.27
C PHE A 192 22.76 -8.79 -3.49
N ALA A 193 22.86 -8.60 -2.18
CA ALA A 193 23.35 -9.61 -1.25
C ALA A 193 22.24 -9.99 -0.29
N TYR A 194 22.07 -11.28 -0.11
CA TYR A 194 21.04 -11.92 0.69
C TYR A 194 21.69 -12.57 1.91
N GLY A 195 21.32 -12.15 3.11
CA GLY A 195 21.94 -12.63 4.35
C GLY A 195 21.18 -12.25 5.61
#